data_AF-A0A1Q4A7N4-F1
#
_entry.id   AF-A0A1Q4A7N4-F1
#
_cell.length_a   1.000
_cell.length_b   1.000
_cell.length_c   1.000
_cell.angle_alpha   90.00
_cell.angle_beta   90.00
_cell.angle_gamma   90.00
#
_symmetry.space_group_name_H-M   'P 1'
#
loop_
_entity.id
_entity.type
_entity.pdbx_description
1 polymer ?
#
loop_
_entity_poly.entity_id
_entity_poly.type
_entity_poly.pdbx_seq_one_letter_code
_entity_poly.pdbx_strand_id
1 'polypeptide(L)'
;MALGINIGKLDMALDRAVEAAVDPSLWGDVLDRVAEATGAFGVNIVPIAGSFPGGLIMTDSLQPALEGYFDGGWNKNEWRRRGLPLLSRQGTVLEQHYTTRDEFTDEEYYRAQSKYGLGRTCIVGLSSPSDLVCFTLHRRLDEDPFDVEDETVFRAMRDRLMVSAQIMWNAGAHRIEGMLEAFQMARIGAVFFDRFGKVRSTNAAAERMLGNELQISGGELRSKVHAETVRIRQRMKAILTESWLDPRLAEPIQIHREAARPILLRIQRLGGNFPDVFSHSVGVCLMETLDPPKASESTSIAGALGLTQTQAALAGMLADGISLRDAAEMRGISYETARTHLRAIFAKVGVGRQSELVALVVRMRTIAS
;
A
#
# COMPACT_ATOMS: atom_id res chain seq x y z
N MET A 1 -9.53 -7.68 43.92
CA MET A 1 -9.09 -8.91 43.22
C MET A 1 -9.21 -8.60 41.74
N ALA A 2 -8.08 -8.40 41.06
CA ALA A 2 -8.08 -8.39 39.61
C ALA A 2 -8.69 -9.72 39.14
N LEU A 3 -9.68 -9.67 38.25
CA LEU A 3 -10.14 -10.86 37.55
C LEU A 3 -8.93 -11.35 36.73
N GLY A 4 -8.37 -12.49 37.10
CA GLY A 4 -7.24 -13.08 36.37
C GLY A 4 -7.59 -13.34 34.90
N ILE A 5 -6.55 -13.48 34.06
CA ILE A 5 -6.69 -13.69 32.62
C ILE A 5 -7.65 -14.86 32.33
N ASN A 6 -8.66 -14.62 31.50
CA ASN A 6 -9.56 -15.66 31.03
C ASN A 6 -8.90 -16.47 29.91
N ILE A 7 -8.24 -17.57 30.29
CA ILE A 7 -7.49 -18.44 29.37
C ILE A 7 -8.36 -18.96 28.21
N GLY A 8 -9.62 -19.31 28.46
CA GLY A 8 -10.51 -19.82 27.41
C GLY A 8 -10.85 -18.75 26.36
N LYS A 9 -11.13 -17.51 26.80
CA LYS A 9 -11.34 -16.39 25.87
C LYS A 9 -10.05 -16.02 25.13
N LEU A 10 -8.91 -16.07 25.81
CA LEU A 10 -7.62 -15.77 25.22
C LEU A 10 -7.26 -16.81 24.14
N ASP A 11 -7.50 -18.09 24.41
CA ASP A 11 -7.31 -19.18 23.44
C ASP A 11 -8.13 -18.95 22.16
N MET A 12 -9.42 -18.66 22.31
CA MET A 12 -10.32 -18.33 21.18
C MET A 12 -9.89 -17.06 20.42
N ALA A 13 -9.36 -16.06 21.12
CA ALA A 13 -8.85 -14.84 20.48
C ALA A 13 -7.64 -15.16 19.60
N LEU A 14 -6.75 -16.02 20.09
CA LEU A 14 -5.52 -16.42 19.39
C LEU A 14 -5.74 -17.42 18.26
N ASP A 15 -6.85 -18.18 18.25
CA ASP A 15 -7.21 -19.06 17.12
C ASP A 15 -7.33 -18.30 15.80
N ARG A 16 -7.80 -17.05 15.87
CA ARG A 16 -7.94 -16.17 14.71
C ARG A 16 -6.62 -15.52 14.30
N ALA A 17 -5.55 -15.62 15.08
CA ALA A 17 -4.28 -14.97 14.76
C ALA A 17 -3.65 -15.52 13.46
N VAL A 18 -3.81 -16.82 13.20
CA VAL A 18 -3.32 -17.45 11.96
C VAL A 18 -4.14 -16.98 10.75
N GLU A 19 -5.46 -16.86 10.90
CA GLU A 19 -6.34 -16.28 9.86
C GLU A 19 -5.95 -14.82 9.59
N ALA A 20 -5.73 -14.04 10.65
CA ALA A 20 -5.32 -12.64 10.59
C ALA A 20 -3.92 -12.44 9.97
N ALA A 21 -3.05 -13.45 10.04
CA ALA A 21 -1.76 -13.42 9.35
C ALA A 21 -1.91 -13.44 7.82
N VAL A 22 -3.00 -14.01 7.29
CA VAL A 22 -3.30 -14.06 5.85
C VAL A 22 -4.19 -12.89 5.43
N ASP A 23 -5.15 -12.52 6.28
CA ASP A 23 -6.01 -11.34 6.12
C ASP A 23 -5.77 -10.33 7.26
N PRO A 24 -4.88 -9.35 7.06
CA PRO A 24 -4.55 -8.40 8.10
C PRO A 24 -5.71 -7.51 8.58
N SER A 25 -6.85 -7.48 7.87
CA SER A 25 -8.04 -6.73 8.32
C SER A 25 -8.66 -7.31 9.61
N LEU A 26 -8.35 -8.57 9.92
CA LEU A 26 -8.88 -9.28 11.09
C LEU A 26 -8.13 -8.96 12.39
N TRP A 27 -6.94 -8.35 12.33
CA TRP A 27 -6.14 -8.08 13.52
C TRP A 27 -6.84 -7.19 14.54
N GLY A 28 -7.68 -6.23 14.10
CA GLY A 28 -8.45 -5.38 15.03
C GLY A 28 -9.30 -6.21 16.00
N ASP A 29 -10.10 -7.15 15.47
CA ASP A 29 -10.93 -8.05 16.29
C ASP A 29 -10.09 -8.98 17.17
N VAL A 30 -8.93 -9.46 16.68
CA VAL A 30 -7.99 -10.25 17.49
C VAL A 30 -7.50 -9.43 18.69
N LEU A 31 -7.09 -8.18 18.48
CA LEU A 31 -6.59 -7.31 19.56
C LEU A 31 -7.69 -6.98 20.56
N ASP A 32 -8.91 -6.69 20.10
CA ASP A 32 -10.05 -6.40 20.98
C ASP A 32 -10.39 -7.61 21.88
N ARG A 33 -10.40 -8.83 21.31
CA ARG A 33 -10.65 -10.06 22.08
C ARG A 33 -9.52 -10.39 23.05
N VAL A 34 -8.27 -10.14 22.68
CA VAL A 34 -7.13 -10.27 23.61
C VAL A 34 -7.27 -9.26 24.74
N ALA A 35 -7.63 -8.01 24.45
CA ALA A 35 -7.85 -6.99 25.48
C ALA A 35 -8.95 -7.42 26.45
N GLU A 36 -10.08 -7.93 25.95
CA GLU A 36 -11.18 -8.43 26.77
C GLU A 36 -10.75 -9.64 27.63
N ALA A 37 -10.03 -10.61 27.05
CA ALA A 37 -9.62 -11.82 27.75
C ALA A 37 -8.59 -11.56 28.86
N THR A 38 -7.74 -10.54 28.67
CA THR A 38 -6.64 -10.20 29.58
C THR A 38 -6.99 -9.08 30.55
N GLY A 39 -8.13 -8.41 30.37
CA GLY A 39 -8.46 -7.19 31.10
C GLY A 39 -7.55 -6.01 30.75
N ALA A 40 -6.87 -6.03 29.61
CA ALA A 40 -6.10 -4.88 29.16
C ALA A 40 -7.05 -3.73 28.75
N PHE A 41 -6.65 -2.49 29.05
CA PHE A 41 -7.32 -1.30 28.55
C PHE A 41 -7.25 -1.21 27.03
N GLY A 42 -6.11 -1.62 26.48
CA GLY A 42 -5.88 -1.63 25.06
C GLY A 42 -4.62 -2.41 24.72
N VAL A 43 -4.54 -2.81 23.45
CA VAL A 43 -3.45 -3.64 22.94
C VAL A 43 -2.98 -3.06 21.62
N ASN A 44 -1.68 -3.09 21.38
CA ASN A 44 -1.11 -2.75 20.08
C ASN A 44 -0.05 -3.74 19.61
N ILE A 45 0.16 -3.76 18.29
CA ILE A 45 1.30 -4.35 17.63
C ILE A 45 2.08 -3.22 16.97
N VAL A 46 3.34 -3.05 17.35
CA VAL A 46 4.18 -1.95 16.88
C VAL A 46 5.56 -2.45 16.43
N PRO A 47 6.02 -2.07 15.22
CA PRO A 47 7.42 -2.26 14.84
C PRO A 47 8.31 -1.25 15.58
N ILE A 48 9.20 -1.75 16.44
CA ILE A 48 10.21 -0.95 17.15
C ILE A 48 11.48 -0.80 16.30
N ALA A 49 11.85 -1.84 15.56
CA ALA A 49 12.93 -1.84 14.59
C ALA A 49 12.49 -2.61 13.32
N GLY A 50 12.98 -2.20 12.15
CA GLY A 50 12.60 -2.81 10.89
C GLY A 50 11.18 -2.44 10.43
N SER A 51 10.53 -3.35 9.69
CA SER A 51 9.15 -3.18 9.20
C SER A 51 8.29 -4.41 9.51
N PHE A 52 7.01 -4.17 9.80
CA PHE A 52 6.01 -5.21 9.98
C PHE A 52 4.94 -5.07 8.90
N PRO A 53 4.56 -6.12 8.15
CA PRO A 53 3.59 -5.99 7.06
C PRO A 53 2.22 -5.45 7.49
N GLY A 54 1.83 -5.66 8.74
CA GLY A 54 0.59 -5.13 9.31
C GLY A 54 0.71 -3.70 9.85
N GLY A 55 1.93 -3.14 9.89
CA GLY A 55 2.16 -1.81 10.42
C GLY A 55 1.96 -1.67 11.90
N LEU A 56 1.53 -0.48 12.30
CA LEU A 56 1.04 -0.21 13.64
C LEU A 56 -0.45 -0.58 13.69
N ILE A 57 -0.79 -1.58 14.49
CA ILE A 57 -2.15 -2.04 14.70
C ILE A 57 -2.50 -1.81 16.17
N MET A 58 -3.69 -1.31 16.49
CA MET A 58 -4.11 -1.12 17.87
C MET A 58 -5.63 -1.23 18.04
N THR A 59 -6.05 -1.42 19.29
CA THR A 59 -7.44 -1.23 19.71
C THR A 59 -7.80 0.25 19.70
N ASP A 60 -9.06 0.59 19.37
CA ASP A 60 -9.55 1.98 19.30
C ASP A 60 -9.34 2.76 20.60
N SER A 61 -9.32 2.07 21.75
CA SER A 61 -9.06 2.64 23.07
C SER A 61 -7.71 3.34 23.19
N LEU A 62 -6.72 2.98 22.37
CA LEU A 62 -5.38 3.57 22.38
C LEU A 62 -5.21 4.75 21.41
N GLN A 63 -6.17 5.01 20.53
CA GLN A 63 -6.04 6.01 19.46
C GLN A 63 -5.68 7.42 19.99
N PRO A 64 -6.34 7.98 21.02
CA PRO A 64 -5.98 9.30 21.53
C PRO A 64 -4.58 9.36 22.14
N ALA A 65 -4.16 8.28 22.81
CA ALA A 65 -2.83 8.19 23.42
C ALA A 65 -1.73 8.13 22.36
N LEU A 66 -1.99 7.47 21.23
CA LEU A 66 -1.07 7.40 20.10
C LEU A 66 -0.83 8.78 19.47
N GLU A 67 -1.90 9.53 19.23
CA GLU A 67 -1.81 10.89 18.69
C GLU A 67 -0.95 11.77 19.61
N GLY A 68 -1.24 11.76 20.91
CA GLY A 68 -0.43 12.43 21.92
C GLY A 68 1.04 11.96 21.98
N TYR A 69 1.29 10.67 21.77
CA TYR A 69 2.63 10.09 21.73
C TYR A 69 3.46 10.66 20.59
N PHE A 70 2.90 10.74 19.39
CA PHE A 70 3.60 11.28 18.22
C PHE A 70 3.72 12.81 18.24
N ASP A 71 2.65 13.52 18.64
CA ASP A 71 2.66 14.98 18.73
C ASP A 71 3.67 15.48 19.77
N GLY A 72 3.81 14.75 20.88
CA GLY A 72 4.82 15.00 21.91
C GLY A 72 6.24 14.57 21.50
N GLY A 73 6.42 13.91 20.35
CA GLY A 73 7.72 13.44 19.87
C GLY A 73 8.34 12.32 20.72
N TRP A 74 7.54 11.61 21.50
CA TRP A 74 7.98 10.59 22.46
C TRP A 74 8.64 9.38 21.77
N ASN A 75 8.35 9.16 20.48
CA ASN A 75 8.99 8.16 19.63
C ASN A 75 10.51 8.33 19.48
N LYS A 76 11.03 9.53 19.71
CA LYS A 76 12.47 9.80 19.61
C LYS A 76 13.23 9.35 20.86
N ASN A 77 12.61 9.48 22.04
CA ASN A 77 13.23 9.19 23.33
C ASN A 77 12.29 8.41 24.26
N GLU A 78 11.82 7.26 23.77
CA GLU A 78 10.85 6.45 24.48
C GLU A 78 11.46 5.70 25.67
N TRP A 79 10.89 5.91 26.87
CA TRP A 79 11.38 5.31 28.12
C TRP A 79 11.47 3.79 28.07
N ARG A 80 10.48 3.16 27.45
CA ARG A 80 10.33 1.71 27.32
C ARG A 80 11.49 1.03 26.58
N ARG A 81 12.34 1.80 25.87
CA ARG A 81 13.59 1.27 25.28
C ARG A 81 14.52 0.63 26.31
N ARG A 82 14.44 1.02 27.59
CA ARG A 82 15.18 0.37 28.69
C ARG A 82 14.82 -1.10 28.89
N GLY A 83 13.61 -1.51 28.52
CA GLY A 83 13.16 -2.91 28.57
C GLY A 83 13.71 -3.80 27.46
N LEU A 84 14.25 -3.23 26.36
CA LEU A 84 14.66 -4.00 25.18
C LEU A 84 15.75 -5.07 25.42
N PRO A 85 16.77 -4.83 26.27
CA PRO A 85 17.74 -5.87 26.61
C PRO A 85 17.12 -7.06 27.35
N LEU A 86 16.12 -6.81 28.21
CA LEU A 86 15.38 -7.87 28.91
C LEU A 86 14.46 -8.61 27.94
N LEU A 87 13.73 -7.88 27.11
CA LEU A 87 12.84 -8.42 26.08
C LEU A 87 13.61 -9.34 25.11
N SER A 88 14.79 -8.93 24.65
CA SER A 88 15.64 -9.75 23.77
C SER A 88 16.07 -11.08 24.40
N ARG A 89 16.16 -11.15 25.74
CA ARG A 89 16.57 -12.35 26.47
C ARG A 89 15.41 -13.25 26.87
N GLN A 90 14.26 -12.64 27.20
CA GLN A 90 13.14 -13.33 27.86
C GLN A 90 11.91 -13.46 26.95
N GLY A 91 11.86 -12.72 25.83
CA GLY A 91 10.73 -12.70 24.89
C GLY A 91 9.50 -11.95 25.39
N THR A 92 9.34 -11.81 26.70
CA THR A 92 8.28 -11.04 27.37
C THR A 92 8.90 -10.23 28.51
N VAL A 93 8.41 -9.02 28.77
CA VAL A 93 8.87 -8.19 29.89
C VAL A 93 7.72 -7.38 30.47
N LEU A 94 7.62 -7.38 31.80
CA LEU A 94 6.78 -6.46 32.55
C LEU A 94 7.51 -5.14 32.75
N GLU A 95 6.78 -4.02 32.69
CA GLU A 95 7.37 -2.68 32.89
C GLU A 95 8.06 -2.53 34.25
N GLN A 96 7.57 -3.26 35.26
CA GLN A 96 8.15 -3.33 36.60
C GLN A 96 9.59 -3.87 36.63
N HIS A 97 10.02 -4.63 35.61
CA HIS A 97 11.36 -5.21 35.58
C HIS A 97 12.47 -4.19 35.32
N TYR A 98 12.12 -3.01 34.79
CA TYR A 98 13.08 -1.97 34.46
C TYR A 98 12.65 -0.55 34.85
N THR A 99 11.44 -0.40 35.40
CA THR A 99 10.89 0.89 35.87
C THR A 99 10.30 0.73 37.26
N THR A 100 10.88 1.43 38.23
CA THR A 100 10.40 1.49 39.61
C THR A 100 9.05 2.23 39.72
N ARG A 101 8.42 2.22 40.89
CA ARG A 101 7.16 2.95 41.13
C ARG A 101 7.33 4.46 41.00
N ASP A 102 8.43 4.97 41.54
CA ASP A 102 8.73 6.40 41.54
C ASP A 102 9.04 6.88 40.11
N GLU A 103 9.89 6.14 39.37
CA GLU A 103 10.15 6.43 37.95
C GLU A 103 8.86 6.38 37.11
N PHE A 104 7.99 5.40 37.34
CA PHE A 104 6.70 5.35 36.62
C PHE A 104 5.81 6.57 36.90
N THR A 105 5.94 7.20 38.07
CA THR A 105 5.11 8.35 38.47
C THR A 105 5.72 9.67 38.00
N ASP A 106 7.04 9.80 38.09
CA ASP A 106 7.74 11.08 37.95
C ASP A 106 8.28 11.33 36.54
N GLU A 107 8.56 10.28 35.78
CA GLU A 107 9.14 10.42 34.45
C GLU A 107 8.20 11.12 33.48
N GLU A 108 8.76 12.02 32.68
CA GLU A 108 7.99 12.90 31.78
C GLU A 108 7.16 12.10 30.78
N TYR A 109 7.73 11.00 30.26
CA TYR A 109 7.06 10.06 29.38
C TYR A 109 5.78 9.48 30.02
N TYR A 110 5.86 8.94 31.25
CA TYR A 110 4.70 8.34 31.90
C TYR A 110 3.68 9.39 32.35
N ARG A 111 4.11 10.58 32.76
CA ARG A 111 3.19 11.71 33.03
C ARG A 111 2.47 12.21 31.78
N ALA A 112 3.06 12.07 30.60
CA ALA A 112 2.36 12.36 29.35
C ALA A 112 1.32 11.28 29.04
N GLN A 113 1.66 10.00 29.22
CA GLN A 113 0.76 8.87 28.97
C GLN A 113 -0.40 8.80 29.99
N SER A 114 -0.16 9.20 31.25
CA SER A 114 -1.17 9.18 32.31
C SER A 114 -2.35 10.11 32.03
N LYS A 115 -2.17 11.14 31.20
CA LYS A 115 -3.27 12.01 30.71
C LYS A 115 -4.33 11.25 29.91
N TYR A 116 -3.94 10.10 29.34
CA TYR A 116 -4.82 9.20 28.60
C TYR A 116 -5.28 7.99 29.45
N GLY A 117 -4.97 8.00 30.75
CA GLY A 117 -5.34 6.92 31.67
C GLY A 117 -4.52 5.64 31.50
N LEU A 118 -3.35 5.71 30.84
CA LEU A 118 -2.49 4.54 30.64
C LEU A 118 -1.68 4.21 31.89
N GLY A 119 -1.82 2.96 32.32
CA GLY A 119 -1.02 2.33 33.37
C GLY A 119 0.17 1.56 32.83
N ARG A 120 0.69 0.66 33.67
CA ARG A 120 1.86 -0.15 33.32
C ARG A 120 1.55 -1.16 32.23
N THR A 121 2.60 -1.53 31.49
CA THR A 121 2.50 -2.39 30.32
C THR A 121 3.18 -3.75 30.51
N CYS A 122 2.72 -4.73 29.74
CA CYS A 122 3.47 -5.93 29.42
C CYS A 122 3.83 -5.88 27.93
N ILE A 123 5.10 -6.13 27.60
CA ILE A 123 5.60 -6.14 26.23
C ILE A 123 6.01 -7.56 25.85
N VAL A 124 5.45 -8.08 24.76
CA VAL A 124 5.74 -9.39 24.18
C VAL A 124 6.43 -9.18 22.83
N GLY A 125 7.64 -9.70 22.66
CA GLY A 125 8.43 -9.54 21.44
C GLY A 125 8.15 -10.65 20.43
N LEU A 126 7.71 -10.30 19.23
CA LEU A 126 7.26 -11.22 18.17
C LEU A 126 8.32 -11.53 17.09
N SER A 127 9.56 -11.06 17.24
CA SER A 127 10.62 -11.23 16.24
C SER A 127 12.03 -11.15 16.81
N SER A 128 13.02 -11.26 15.91
CA SER A 128 14.42 -11.03 16.21
C SER A 128 14.69 -9.56 16.60
N PRO A 129 15.82 -9.27 17.28
CA PRO A 129 16.19 -7.90 17.65
C PRO A 129 16.39 -6.93 16.46
N SER A 130 16.69 -7.43 15.25
CA SER A 130 16.90 -6.60 14.06
C SER A 130 15.60 -6.04 13.48
N ASP A 131 14.51 -6.79 13.62
CA ASP A 131 13.19 -6.50 13.07
C ASP A 131 12.14 -6.55 14.18
N LEU A 132 12.49 -5.98 15.34
CA LEU A 132 11.72 -6.14 16.58
C LEU A 132 10.31 -5.58 16.44
N VAL A 133 9.33 -6.48 16.56
CA VAL A 133 7.90 -6.18 16.63
C VAL A 133 7.41 -6.53 18.02
N CYS A 134 6.71 -5.58 18.64
CA CYS A 134 6.22 -5.72 19.99
C CYS A 134 4.69 -5.77 19.98
N PHE A 135 4.15 -6.77 20.65
CA PHE A 135 2.76 -6.85 21.07
C PHE A 135 2.68 -6.31 22.50
N THR A 136 2.05 -5.16 22.71
CA THR A 136 2.02 -4.49 24.01
C THR A 136 0.62 -4.47 24.58
N LEU A 137 0.49 -4.94 25.81
CA LEU A 137 -0.75 -4.87 26.58
C LEU A 137 -0.64 -3.71 27.57
N HIS A 138 -1.66 -2.86 27.60
CA HIS A 138 -1.73 -1.68 28.45
C HIS A 138 -2.78 -1.86 29.54
N ARG A 139 -2.42 -1.67 30.82
CA ARG A 139 -3.42 -1.51 31.90
C ARG A 139 -3.93 -0.09 31.97
N ARG A 140 -5.04 0.14 32.67
CA ARG A 140 -5.40 1.50 33.10
C ARG A 140 -4.51 1.96 34.25
N LEU A 141 -4.42 3.27 34.42
CA LEU A 141 -3.60 3.87 35.47
C LEU A 141 -4.11 3.56 36.89
N ASP A 142 -5.42 3.40 37.04
CA ASP A 142 -6.11 3.08 38.29
C ASP A 142 -6.20 1.58 38.57
N GLU A 143 -5.58 0.76 37.72
CA GLU A 143 -5.59 -0.69 37.80
C GLU A 143 -4.23 -1.25 38.26
N ASP A 144 -4.27 -2.38 38.98
CA ASP A 144 -3.06 -3.11 39.31
C ASP A 144 -2.31 -3.55 38.03
N PRO A 145 -0.97 -3.47 38.00
CA PRO A 145 -0.20 -3.89 36.84
C PRO A 145 -0.25 -5.41 36.68
N PHE A 146 0.00 -5.90 35.47
CA PHE A 146 0.16 -7.34 35.23
C PHE A 146 1.28 -7.91 36.10
N ASP A 147 1.08 -9.11 36.64
CA ASP A 147 2.04 -9.77 37.51
C ASP A 147 2.81 -10.92 36.83
N VAL A 148 3.55 -11.69 37.62
CA VAL A 148 4.40 -12.80 37.12
C VAL A 148 3.55 -14.00 36.66
N GLU A 149 2.35 -14.18 37.20
CA GLU A 149 1.41 -15.21 36.74
C GLU A 149 0.86 -14.83 35.36
N ASP A 150 0.49 -13.56 35.19
CA ASP A 150 0.11 -13.00 33.88
C ASP A 150 1.24 -13.13 32.86
N GLU A 151 2.48 -12.81 33.26
CA GLU A 151 3.66 -12.92 32.40
C GLU A 151 3.87 -14.35 31.87
N THR A 152 3.59 -15.36 32.69
CA THR A 152 3.68 -16.77 32.28
C THR A 152 2.67 -17.09 31.17
N VAL A 153 1.45 -16.56 31.26
CA VAL A 153 0.42 -16.70 30.23
C VAL A 153 0.84 -15.95 28.95
N PHE A 154 1.38 -14.75 29.06
CA PHE A 154 1.85 -13.98 27.90
C PHE A 154 3.04 -14.63 27.19
N ARG A 155 3.93 -15.31 27.92
CA ARG A 155 4.98 -16.13 27.32
C ARG A 155 4.40 -17.30 26.51
N ALA A 156 3.35 -17.96 26.99
CA ALA A 156 2.68 -19.01 26.22
C ALA A 156 1.94 -18.45 24.98
N MET A 157 1.29 -17.28 25.13
CA MET A 157 0.66 -16.56 24.02
C MET A 157 1.67 -16.19 22.92
N ARG A 158 2.87 -15.75 23.32
CA ARG A 158 3.96 -15.36 22.41
C ARG A 158 4.23 -16.44 21.36
N ASP A 159 4.33 -17.70 21.75
CA ASP A 159 4.70 -18.78 20.84
C ASP A 159 3.67 -18.95 19.71
N ARG A 160 2.38 -18.75 20.00
CA ARG A 160 1.30 -18.77 19.00
C ARG A 160 1.34 -17.56 18.08
N LEU A 161 1.61 -16.38 18.64
CA LEU A 161 1.72 -15.14 17.87
C LEU A 161 2.96 -15.13 16.96
N MET A 162 4.07 -15.71 17.40
CA MET A 162 5.30 -15.86 16.58
C MET A 162 5.04 -16.60 15.27
N VAL A 163 4.24 -17.67 15.30
CA VAL A 163 3.86 -18.42 14.08
C VAL A 163 3.08 -17.53 13.12
N SER A 164 2.09 -16.79 13.64
CA SER A 164 1.26 -15.87 12.86
C SER A 164 2.10 -14.73 12.27
N ALA A 165 3.00 -14.16 13.06
CA ALA A 165 3.92 -13.12 12.61
C ALA A 165 4.84 -13.62 11.49
N GLN A 166 5.37 -14.85 11.58
CA GLN A 166 6.17 -15.46 10.52
C GLN A 166 5.38 -15.69 9.23
N ILE A 167 4.15 -16.19 9.33
CA ILE A 167 3.25 -16.32 8.17
C ILE A 167 3.05 -14.96 7.53
N MET A 168 2.82 -13.91 8.33
CA MET A 168 2.55 -12.58 7.80
C MET A 168 3.79 -11.94 7.15
N TRP A 169 5.00 -12.11 7.71
CA TRP A 169 6.24 -11.70 7.04
C TRP A 169 6.42 -12.40 5.70
N ASN A 170 6.22 -13.72 5.65
CA ASN A 170 6.36 -14.49 4.42
C ASN A 170 5.30 -14.07 3.39
N ALA A 171 4.03 -13.96 3.80
CA ALA A 171 2.94 -13.53 2.92
C ALA A 171 3.11 -12.09 2.43
N GLY A 172 3.60 -11.20 3.30
CA GLY A 172 3.94 -9.81 2.96
C GLY A 172 5.00 -9.72 1.87
N ALA A 173 6.11 -10.46 2.03
CA ALA A 173 7.19 -10.50 1.04
C ALA A 173 6.69 -10.96 -0.34
N HIS A 174 5.92 -12.04 -0.40
CA HIS A 174 5.37 -12.56 -1.66
C HIS A 174 4.32 -11.62 -2.28
N ARG A 175 3.55 -10.87 -1.47
CA ARG A 175 2.59 -9.87 -1.97
C ARG A 175 3.30 -8.70 -2.67
N ILE A 176 4.42 -8.25 -2.12
CA ILE A 176 5.27 -7.20 -2.73
C ILE A 176 5.81 -7.68 -4.07
N GLU A 177 6.39 -8.88 -4.11
CA GLU A 177 6.94 -9.48 -5.33
C GLU A 177 5.86 -9.66 -6.38
N GLY A 178 4.70 -10.25 -6.03
CA GLY A 178 3.59 -10.44 -6.95
C GLY A 178 3.02 -9.13 -7.50
N MET A 179 2.98 -8.05 -6.70
CA MET A 179 2.57 -6.73 -7.20
C MET A 179 3.61 -6.12 -8.15
N LEU A 180 4.90 -6.18 -7.80
CA LEU A 180 5.98 -5.71 -8.66
C LEU A 180 6.01 -6.47 -9.99
N GLU A 181 5.79 -7.79 -9.94
CA GLU A 181 5.67 -8.67 -11.10
C GLU A 181 4.43 -8.34 -11.95
N ALA A 182 3.27 -8.10 -11.33
CA ALA A 182 2.06 -7.70 -12.04
C ALA A 182 2.25 -6.38 -12.82
N PHE A 183 2.86 -5.37 -12.19
CA PHE A 183 3.23 -4.13 -12.89
C PHE A 183 4.23 -4.38 -14.03
N GLN A 184 5.21 -5.25 -13.79
CA GLN A 184 6.19 -5.63 -14.81
C GLN A 184 5.54 -6.33 -16.01
N MET A 185 4.60 -7.25 -15.79
CA MET A 185 3.83 -7.92 -16.83
C MET A 185 2.97 -6.94 -17.62
N ALA A 186 2.40 -5.93 -16.94
CA ALA A 186 1.66 -4.82 -17.57
C ALA A 186 2.58 -3.82 -18.30
N ARG A 187 3.92 -3.99 -18.22
CA ARG A 187 4.94 -3.06 -18.73
C ARG A 187 4.89 -1.67 -18.09
N ILE A 188 4.34 -1.59 -16.88
CA ILE A 188 4.29 -0.38 -16.06
C ILE A 188 5.52 -0.40 -15.15
N GLY A 189 6.34 0.65 -15.24
CA GLY A 189 7.40 0.87 -14.26
C GLY A 189 6.80 1.29 -12.92
N ALA A 190 7.16 0.65 -11.82
CA ALA A 190 6.71 1.01 -10.49
C ALA A 190 7.89 1.44 -9.62
N VAL A 191 7.78 2.61 -8.99
CA VAL A 191 8.74 3.13 -8.01
C VAL A 191 8.00 3.43 -6.70
N PHE A 192 8.26 2.64 -5.67
CA PHE A 192 7.67 2.82 -4.33
C PHE A 192 8.52 3.78 -3.51
N PHE A 193 7.88 4.66 -2.73
CA PHE A 193 8.57 5.69 -1.97
C PHE A 193 7.95 5.96 -0.60
N ASP A 194 8.80 6.38 0.34
CA ASP A 194 8.41 6.70 1.72
C ASP A 194 7.87 8.13 1.90
N ARG A 195 7.45 8.46 3.13
CA ARG A 195 6.89 9.79 3.48
C ARG A 195 7.86 10.96 3.27
N PHE A 196 9.14 10.70 3.06
CA PHE A 196 10.14 11.72 2.76
C PHE A 196 10.42 11.84 1.25
N GLY A 197 9.72 11.06 0.42
CA GLY A 197 9.95 10.98 -1.02
C GLY A 197 11.18 10.15 -1.38
N LYS A 198 11.69 9.32 -0.46
CA LYS A 198 12.81 8.41 -0.74
C LYS A 198 12.31 7.12 -1.35
N VAL A 199 12.90 6.72 -2.46
CA VAL A 199 12.64 5.47 -3.15
C VAL A 199 13.03 4.29 -2.25
N ARG A 200 12.12 3.33 -2.11
CA ARG A 200 12.28 2.11 -1.32
C ARG A 200 12.42 0.87 -2.18
N SER A 201 11.68 0.78 -3.28
CA SER A 201 11.80 -0.31 -4.23
C SER A 201 11.41 0.10 -5.65
N THR A 202 11.91 -0.67 -6.62
CA THR A 202 11.62 -0.54 -8.05
C THR A 202 11.37 -1.90 -8.67
N ASN A 203 10.58 -1.97 -9.74
CA ASN A 203 10.52 -3.16 -10.60
C ASN A 203 11.46 -3.02 -11.82
N ALA A 204 11.73 -4.13 -12.52
CA ALA A 204 12.61 -4.12 -13.69
C ALA A 204 12.08 -3.24 -14.85
N ALA A 205 10.77 -2.99 -14.92
CA ALA A 205 10.19 -2.08 -15.89
C ALA A 205 10.56 -0.61 -15.59
N ALA A 206 10.56 -0.23 -14.31
CA ALA A 206 11.02 1.07 -13.87
C ALA A 206 12.51 1.26 -14.19
N GLU A 207 13.33 0.29 -13.83
CA GLU A 207 14.78 0.33 -14.07
C GLU A 207 15.14 0.52 -15.54
N ARG A 208 14.38 -0.10 -16.45
CA ARG A 208 14.54 0.09 -17.91
C ARG A 208 14.16 1.49 -18.41
N MET A 209 13.29 2.20 -17.68
CA MET A 209 12.89 3.57 -18.03
C MET A 209 13.82 4.61 -17.39
N LEU A 210 14.51 4.25 -16.31
CA LEU A 210 15.51 5.09 -15.68
C LEU A 210 16.78 5.17 -16.54
N GLY A 211 17.46 6.31 -16.51
CA GLY A 211 18.60 6.63 -17.35
C GLY A 211 19.04 8.08 -17.19
N ASN A 212 19.55 8.67 -18.27
CA ASN A 212 20.11 10.03 -18.24
C ASN A 212 19.04 11.10 -17.95
N GLU A 213 17.83 10.94 -18.47
CA GLU A 213 16.77 11.93 -18.38
C GLU A 213 15.94 11.82 -17.09
N LEU A 214 15.86 10.61 -16.51
CA LEU A 214 15.18 10.33 -15.24
C LEU A 214 15.97 9.30 -14.45
N GLN A 215 16.46 9.65 -13.28
CA GLN A 215 17.33 8.79 -12.46
C GLN A 215 16.94 8.80 -10.99
N ILE A 216 17.42 7.82 -10.24
CA ILE A 216 17.37 7.82 -8.79
C ILE A 216 18.71 8.33 -8.27
N SER A 217 18.72 9.47 -7.58
CA SER A 217 19.94 10.07 -7.02
C SER A 217 19.70 10.53 -5.58
N GLY A 218 20.57 10.11 -4.66
CA GLY A 218 20.38 10.33 -3.21
C GLY A 218 19.08 9.70 -2.68
N GLY A 219 18.64 8.61 -3.32
CA GLY A 219 17.38 7.94 -3.03
C GLY A 219 16.13 8.68 -3.51
N GLU A 220 16.23 9.73 -4.33
CA GLU A 220 15.06 10.46 -4.87
C GLU A 220 14.96 10.31 -6.39
N LEU A 221 13.74 10.28 -6.92
CA LEU A 221 13.50 10.35 -8.35
C LEU A 221 13.77 11.78 -8.86
N ARG A 222 14.72 11.91 -9.79
CA ARG A 222 15.18 13.20 -10.33
C ARG A 222 15.25 13.17 -11.85
N SER A 223 14.65 14.18 -12.47
CA SER A 223 14.84 14.47 -13.88
C SER A 223 16.08 15.35 -14.09
N LYS A 224 16.70 15.25 -15.26
CA LYS A 224 17.72 16.20 -15.75
C LYS A 224 17.18 17.64 -15.80
N VAL A 225 15.86 17.80 -15.98
CA VAL A 225 15.17 19.09 -15.96
C VAL A 225 14.75 19.44 -14.53
N HIS A 226 15.23 20.56 -14.01
CA HIS A 226 14.97 20.99 -12.62
C HIS A 226 13.47 21.17 -12.33
N ALA A 227 12.73 21.78 -13.25
CA ALA A 227 11.29 22.02 -13.10
C ALA A 227 10.48 20.71 -12.98
N GLU A 228 10.87 19.67 -13.73
CA GLU A 228 10.25 18.34 -13.65
C GLU A 228 10.53 17.69 -12.28
N THR A 229 11.76 17.79 -11.78
CA THR A 229 12.13 17.30 -10.43
C THR A 229 11.31 17.97 -9.33
N VAL A 230 11.14 19.29 -9.41
CA VAL A 230 10.30 20.04 -8.46
C VAL A 230 8.86 19.54 -8.50
N ARG A 231 8.30 19.30 -9.70
CA ARG A 231 6.94 18.80 -9.88
C ARG A 231 6.75 17.38 -9.34
N ILE A 232 7.72 16.49 -9.55
CA ILE A 232 7.73 15.14 -8.96
C ILE A 232 7.68 15.23 -7.43
N ARG A 233 8.58 16.02 -6.83
CA ARG A 233 8.66 16.17 -5.37
C ARG A 233 7.37 16.77 -4.79
N GLN A 234 6.81 17.78 -5.44
CA GLN A 234 5.54 18.38 -5.02
C GLN A 234 4.41 17.35 -5.03
N ARG A 235 4.32 16.52 -6.08
CA ARG A 235 3.26 15.50 -6.20
C ARG A 235 3.44 14.34 -5.21
N MET A 236 4.67 13.88 -4.99
CA MET A 236 4.99 12.90 -3.94
C MET A 236 4.71 13.42 -2.54
N LYS A 237 4.84 14.74 -2.30
CA LYS A 237 4.46 15.35 -1.01
C LYS A 237 2.95 15.51 -0.88
N ALA A 238 2.25 15.81 -1.97
CA ALA A 238 0.81 16.05 -1.96
C ALA A 238 -0.01 14.82 -1.51
N ILE A 239 0.45 13.59 -1.80
CA ILE A 239 -0.23 12.35 -1.35
C ILE A 239 -0.35 12.23 0.18
N LEU A 240 0.48 12.96 0.94
CA LEU A 240 0.46 12.99 2.41
C LEU A 240 -0.55 13.98 2.98
N THR A 241 -1.22 14.75 2.13
CA THR A 241 -2.11 15.85 2.53
C THR A 241 -3.48 15.69 1.90
N GLU A 242 -4.48 16.41 2.41
CA GLU A 242 -5.83 16.48 1.82
C GLU A 242 -5.84 17.05 0.39
N SER A 243 -4.76 17.75 0.00
CA SER A 243 -4.57 18.30 -1.35
C SER A 243 -4.38 17.22 -2.43
N TRP A 244 -4.28 15.95 -2.06
CA TRP A 244 -4.14 14.82 -2.99
C TRP A 244 -5.27 14.75 -4.03
N LEU A 245 -6.49 15.12 -3.65
CA LEU A 245 -7.65 15.12 -4.55
C LEU A 245 -7.79 16.41 -5.37
N ASP A 246 -6.82 17.33 -5.30
CA ASP A 246 -6.82 18.54 -6.13
C ASP A 246 -6.71 18.15 -7.62
N PRO A 247 -7.72 18.47 -8.45
CA PRO A 247 -7.69 18.13 -9.88
C PRO A 247 -6.48 18.70 -10.63
N ARG A 248 -5.92 19.82 -10.14
CA ARG A 248 -4.68 20.44 -10.69
C ARG A 248 -3.45 19.57 -10.46
N LEU A 249 -3.53 18.66 -9.47
CA LEU A 249 -2.53 17.66 -9.11
C LEU A 249 -2.93 16.26 -9.59
N ALA A 250 -3.89 16.10 -10.51
CA ALA A 250 -4.25 14.81 -11.08
C ALA A 250 -3.51 14.51 -12.40
N GLU A 251 -3.02 15.54 -13.10
CA GLU A 251 -2.39 15.36 -14.41
C GLU A 251 -1.07 14.57 -14.33
N PRO A 252 -0.81 13.62 -15.24
CA PRO A 252 0.45 12.91 -15.32
C PRO A 252 1.63 13.87 -15.52
N ILE A 253 2.74 13.63 -14.82
CA ILE A 253 3.96 14.39 -15.03
C ILE A 253 4.67 13.79 -16.25
N GLN A 254 4.80 14.59 -17.31
CA GLN A 254 5.60 14.21 -18.47
C GLN A 254 7.08 14.50 -18.20
N ILE A 255 7.93 13.51 -18.47
CA ILE A 255 9.39 13.63 -18.46
C ILE A 255 9.86 13.57 -19.91
N HIS A 256 10.52 14.65 -20.35
CA HIS A 256 11.04 14.74 -21.70
C HIS A 256 12.26 13.83 -21.90
N ARG A 257 12.37 13.20 -23.06
CA ARG A 257 13.56 12.42 -23.46
C ARG A 257 14.05 12.89 -24.82
N GLU A 258 15.38 13.00 -24.99
CA GLU A 258 15.98 13.59 -26.20
C GLU A 258 15.85 12.64 -27.41
N ALA A 259 15.99 11.33 -27.19
CA ALA A 259 15.97 10.30 -28.24
C ALA A 259 14.88 9.24 -28.07
N ALA A 260 13.86 9.50 -27.23
CA ALA A 260 12.80 8.55 -26.92
C ALA A 260 11.47 9.25 -26.60
N ARG A 261 10.36 8.48 -26.55
CA ARG A 261 9.04 9.01 -26.16
C ARG A 261 9.06 9.55 -24.73
N PRO A 262 8.26 10.55 -24.35
CA PRO A 262 8.21 11.00 -22.97
C PRO A 262 7.78 9.87 -22.04
N ILE A 263 8.26 9.90 -20.80
CA ILE A 263 7.77 9.03 -19.73
C ILE A 263 6.63 9.76 -19.04
N LEU A 264 5.49 9.10 -18.90
CA LEU A 264 4.38 9.59 -18.09
C LEU A 264 4.52 9.05 -16.68
N LEU A 265 4.58 9.93 -15.69
CA LEU A 265 4.58 9.57 -14.29
C LEU A 265 3.21 9.84 -13.68
N ARG A 266 2.62 8.79 -13.09
CA ARG A 266 1.40 8.87 -12.28
C ARG A 266 1.75 8.44 -10.86
N ILE A 267 1.72 9.40 -9.94
CA ILE A 267 1.95 9.13 -8.52
C ILE A 267 0.61 8.82 -7.89
N GLN A 268 0.52 7.74 -7.11
CA GLN A 268 -0.68 7.28 -6.39
C GLN A 268 -0.37 7.11 -4.91
N ARG A 269 -1.33 7.48 -4.05
CA ARG A 269 -1.28 7.17 -2.62
C ARG A 269 -1.56 5.68 -2.41
N LEU A 270 -0.76 5.02 -1.57
CA LEU A 270 -1.10 3.70 -1.06
C LEU A 270 -1.94 3.89 0.20
N GLY A 271 -3.15 3.30 0.22
CA GLY A 271 -4.06 3.32 1.36
C GLY A 271 -4.22 1.94 2.00
N GLY A 272 -4.88 1.88 3.16
CA GLY A 272 -5.09 0.63 3.90
C GLY A 272 -3.80 0.12 4.56
N ASN A 273 -3.66 -1.20 4.71
CA ASN A 273 -2.49 -1.84 5.33
C ASN A 273 -1.25 -1.91 4.41
N PHE A 274 -1.33 -1.39 3.18
CA PHE A 274 -0.24 -1.44 2.20
C PHE A 274 1.00 -0.58 2.52
N PRO A 275 0.92 0.57 3.22
CA PRO A 275 2.08 1.39 3.51
C PRO A 275 3.16 0.66 4.32
N ASP A 276 2.78 -0.31 5.13
CA ASP A 276 3.68 -1.03 6.02
C ASP A 276 4.21 -2.34 5.44
N VAL A 277 3.51 -2.92 4.45
CA VAL A 277 4.00 -4.05 3.65
C VAL A 277 5.23 -3.62 2.82
N PHE A 278 5.21 -2.44 2.18
CA PHE A 278 6.29 -1.98 1.30
C PHE A 278 7.37 -1.14 2.01
N SER A 279 7.85 -1.58 3.18
CA SER A 279 8.95 -0.90 3.90
C SER A 279 8.68 0.59 4.18
N HIS A 280 7.47 0.93 4.66
CA HIS A 280 7.02 2.31 4.94
C HIS A 280 6.75 3.16 3.68
N SER A 281 6.45 2.54 2.54
CA SER A 281 6.11 3.26 1.31
C SER A 281 4.69 3.81 1.39
N VAL A 282 4.55 5.12 1.38
CA VAL A 282 3.24 5.80 1.43
C VAL A 282 2.59 5.95 0.05
N GLY A 283 3.34 5.68 -1.02
CA GLY A 283 2.91 5.88 -2.39
C GLY A 283 3.72 5.09 -3.41
N VAL A 284 3.17 5.04 -4.62
CA VAL A 284 3.80 4.44 -5.79
C VAL A 284 3.79 5.44 -6.95
N CYS A 285 4.93 5.59 -7.64
CA CYS A 285 5.04 6.30 -8.90
C CYS A 285 5.03 5.29 -10.04
N LEU A 286 3.93 5.26 -10.78
CA LEU A 286 3.75 4.47 -12.00
C LEU A 286 4.35 5.22 -13.17
N MET A 287 5.11 4.52 -14.00
CA MET A 287 5.87 5.06 -15.12
C MET A 287 5.47 4.31 -16.38
N GLU A 288 5.06 5.05 -17.40
CA GLU A 288 4.60 4.49 -18.65
C GLU A 288 5.27 5.21 -19.81
N THR A 289 5.71 4.45 -20.81
CA THR A 289 6.05 5.01 -22.11
C THR A 289 4.82 4.95 -23.00
N LEU A 290 4.55 6.02 -23.73
CA LEU A 290 3.57 5.97 -24.82
C LEU A 290 4.14 5.11 -25.94
N ASP A 291 3.96 3.79 -25.83
CA ASP A 291 4.28 2.87 -26.91
C ASP A 291 3.32 3.17 -28.08
N PRO A 292 3.77 3.10 -29.34
CA PRO A 292 2.82 2.98 -30.44
C PRO A 292 1.96 1.74 -30.17
N PRO A 293 0.64 1.76 -30.42
CA PRO A 293 -0.14 0.54 -30.38
C PRO A 293 0.57 -0.46 -31.29
N LYS A 294 1.04 -1.57 -30.72
CA LYS A 294 1.53 -2.66 -31.54
C LYS A 294 0.39 -2.98 -32.51
N ALA A 295 0.71 -3.25 -33.77
CA ALA A 295 -0.28 -3.66 -34.77
C ALA A 295 -1.18 -4.84 -34.30
N SER A 296 -0.81 -5.53 -33.21
CA SER A 296 -1.61 -6.54 -32.50
C SER A 296 -2.80 -6.03 -31.69
N GLU A 297 -2.85 -4.77 -31.24
CA GLU A 297 -4.01 -4.23 -30.50
C GLU A 297 -5.21 -3.94 -31.43
N SER A 298 -4.94 -3.60 -32.69
CA SER A 298 -5.98 -3.58 -33.74
C SER A 298 -6.60 -4.98 -33.94
N THR A 299 -5.84 -6.05 -33.71
CA THR A 299 -6.32 -7.44 -33.81
C THR A 299 -7.23 -7.84 -32.63
N SER A 300 -7.06 -7.25 -31.44
CA SER A 300 -7.90 -7.54 -30.26
C SER A 300 -9.32 -6.97 -30.43
N ILE A 301 -9.45 -5.73 -30.91
CA ILE A 301 -10.76 -5.11 -31.18
C ILE A 301 -11.42 -5.73 -32.41
N ALA A 302 -10.64 -6.04 -33.46
CA ALA A 302 -11.14 -6.74 -34.65
C ALA A 302 -11.68 -8.13 -34.31
N GLY A 303 -10.96 -8.89 -33.47
CA GLY A 303 -11.36 -10.21 -33.00
C GLY A 303 -12.63 -10.16 -32.14
N ALA A 304 -12.72 -9.21 -31.20
CA ALA A 304 -13.88 -9.04 -30.34
C ALA A 304 -15.16 -8.62 -31.10
N LEU A 305 -15.01 -7.95 -32.26
CA LEU A 305 -16.12 -7.53 -33.14
C LEU A 305 -16.35 -8.47 -34.34
N GLY A 306 -15.61 -9.58 -34.44
CA GLY A 306 -15.71 -10.52 -35.57
C GLY A 306 -15.34 -9.89 -36.94
N LEU A 307 -14.61 -8.78 -36.94
CA LEU A 307 -14.25 -8.01 -38.12
C LEU A 307 -12.96 -8.55 -38.75
N THR A 308 -12.89 -8.51 -40.09
CA THR A 308 -11.62 -8.73 -40.78
C THR A 308 -10.68 -7.53 -40.56
N GLN A 309 -9.38 -7.72 -40.77
CA GLN A 309 -8.39 -6.63 -40.62
C GLN A 309 -8.74 -5.41 -41.49
N THR A 310 -9.19 -5.65 -42.72
CA THR A 310 -9.67 -4.63 -43.65
C THR A 310 -10.90 -3.88 -43.11
N GLN A 311 -11.80 -4.57 -42.41
CA GLN A 311 -13.01 -3.99 -41.82
C GLN A 311 -12.70 -3.17 -40.57
N ALA A 312 -11.83 -3.69 -39.69
CA ALA A 312 -11.41 -3.00 -38.48
C ALA A 312 -10.66 -1.69 -38.79
N ALA A 313 -9.81 -1.70 -39.83
CA ALA A 313 -9.13 -0.48 -40.29
C ALA A 313 -10.13 0.60 -40.75
N LEU A 314 -11.19 0.21 -41.49
CA LEU A 314 -12.24 1.15 -41.91
C LEU A 314 -13.01 1.71 -40.71
N ALA A 315 -13.40 0.84 -39.76
CA ALA A 315 -14.12 1.25 -38.56
C ALA A 315 -13.28 2.17 -37.65
N GLY A 316 -11.96 1.93 -37.56
CA GLY A 316 -11.02 2.78 -36.84
C GLY A 316 -10.94 4.18 -37.43
N MET A 317 -10.77 4.31 -38.75
CA MET A 317 -10.74 5.62 -39.44
C MET A 317 -12.02 6.42 -39.20
N LEU A 318 -13.19 5.77 -39.26
CA LEU A 318 -14.47 6.43 -38.98
C LEU A 318 -14.58 6.87 -37.51
N ALA A 319 -14.03 6.09 -36.57
CA ALA A 319 -13.98 6.44 -35.15
C ALA A 319 -13.01 7.59 -34.85
N ASP A 320 -11.99 7.78 -35.70
CA ASP A 320 -11.05 8.91 -35.67
C ASP A 320 -11.63 10.17 -36.33
N GLY A 321 -12.91 10.16 -36.73
CA GLY A 321 -13.63 11.30 -37.30
C GLY A 321 -13.45 11.48 -38.81
N ILE A 322 -12.77 10.55 -39.49
CA ILE A 322 -12.57 10.58 -40.94
C ILE A 322 -13.89 10.24 -41.63
N SER A 323 -14.26 10.98 -42.68
CA SER A 323 -15.48 10.68 -43.43
C SER A 323 -15.33 9.39 -44.25
N LEU A 324 -16.44 8.71 -44.57
CA LEU A 324 -16.38 7.48 -45.38
C LEU A 324 -15.78 7.72 -46.78
N ARG A 325 -15.93 8.93 -47.32
CA ARG A 325 -15.38 9.33 -48.61
C ARG A 325 -13.87 9.49 -48.53
N ASP A 326 -13.39 10.21 -47.53
CA ASP A 326 -11.95 10.40 -47.32
C ASP A 326 -11.26 9.09 -46.94
N ALA A 327 -11.93 8.25 -46.14
CA ALA A 327 -11.44 6.91 -45.81
C ALA A 327 -11.37 5.99 -47.04
N ALA A 328 -12.26 6.14 -48.02
CA ALA A 328 -12.19 5.40 -49.28
C ALA A 328 -11.00 5.84 -50.14
N GLU A 329 -10.79 7.16 -50.24
CA GLU A 329 -9.65 7.76 -50.97
C GLU A 329 -8.31 7.37 -50.33
N MET A 330 -8.18 7.49 -49.00
CA MET A 330 -6.98 7.10 -48.26
C MET A 330 -6.62 5.62 -48.41
N ARG A 331 -7.60 4.78 -48.72
CA ARG A 331 -7.41 3.34 -48.90
C ARG A 331 -7.33 2.89 -50.36
N GLY A 332 -7.43 3.82 -51.31
CA GLY A 332 -7.39 3.53 -52.74
C GLY A 332 -8.56 2.67 -53.23
N ILE A 333 -9.73 2.76 -52.59
CA ILE A 333 -10.93 2.02 -52.98
C ILE A 333 -12.06 2.97 -53.40
N SER A 334 -13.01 2.48 -54.21
CA SER A 334 -14.17 3.29 -54.58
C SER A 334 -15.09 3.54 -53.39
N TYR A 335 -15.83 4.65 -53.41
CA TYR A 335 -16.83 4.97 -52.38
C TYR A 335 -17.89 3.86 -52.24
N GLU A 336 -18.32 3.25 -53.34
CA GLU A 336 -19.29 2.14 -53.32
C GLU A 336 -18.71 0.86 -52.69
N THR A 337 -17.42 0.61 -52.87
CA THR A 337 -16.70 -0.49 -52.20
C THR A 337 -16.62 -0.24 -50.68
N ALA A 338 -16.30 1.00 -50.27
CA ALA A 338 -16.27 1.39 -48.87
C ALA A 338 -17.66 1.27 -48.21
N ARG A 339 -18.72 1.67 -48.92
CA ARG A 339 -20.11 1.53 -48.49
C ARG A 339 -20.53 0.07 -48.32
N THR A 340 -20.06 -0.82 -49.21
CA THR A 340 -20.30 -2.27 -49.13
C THR A 340 -19.61 -2.87 -47.90
N HIS A 341 -18.36 -2.50 -47.64
CA HIS A 341 -17.65 -2.92 -46.42
C HIS A 341 -18.32 -2.39 -45.15
N LEU A 342 -18.80 -1.16 -45.15
CA LEU A 342 -19.50 -0.57 -44.00
C LEU A 342 -20.80 -1.31 -43.68
N ARG A 343 -21.58 -1.70 -44.71
CA ARG A 343 -22.78 -2.54 -44.53
C ARG A 343 -22.45 -3.91 -43.94
N ALA A 344 -21.37 -4.53 -44.41
CA ALA A 344 -20.92 -5.82 -43.86
C ALA A 344 -20.45 -5.70 -42.40
N ILE A 345 -19.85 -4.56 -42.02
CA ILE A 345 -19.47 -4.26 -40.63
C ILE A 345 -20.72 -4.12 -39.76
N PHE A 346 -21.73 -3.36 -40.21
CA PHE A 346 -23.00 -3.19 -39.50
C PHE A 346 -23.70 -4.53 -39.22
N ALA A 347 -23.76 -5.41 -40.23
CA ALA A 347 -24.35 -6.73 -40.08
C ALA A 347 -23.60 -7.62 -39.07
N LYS A 348 -22.26 -7.54 -39.03
CA LYS A 348 -21.44 -8.32 -38.09
C LYS A 348 -21.48 -7.82 -36.65
N VAL A 349 -21.62 -6.51 -36.48
CA VAL A 349 -21.53 -5.82 -35.19
C VAL A 349 -22.91 -5.53 -34.59
N GLY A 350 -23.99 -5.73 -35.36
CA GLY A 350 -25.36 -5.57 -34.89
C GLY A 350 -25.81 -4.12 -34.74
N VAL A 351 -25.21 -3.19 -35.50
CA VAL A 351 -25.52 -1.75 -35.44
C VAL A 351 -26.16 -1.28 -36.74
N GLY A 352 -27.07 -0.30 -36.66
CA GLY A 352 -27.83 0.19 -37.82
C GLY A 352 -27.29 1.48 -38.42
N ARG A 353 -26.43 2.20 -37.69
CA ARG A 353 -25.93 3.53 -38.08
C ARG A 353 -24.42 3.69 -37.87
N GLN A 354 -23.81 4.54 -38.70
CA GLN A 354 -22.38 4.86 -38.60
C GLN A 354 -22.01 5.47 -37.25
N SER A 355 -22.87 6.33 -36.69
CA SER A 355 -22.68 6.93 -35.37
C SER A 355 -22.67 5.88 -34.24
N GLU A 356 -23.47 4.82 -34.37
CA GLU A 356 -23.52 3.70 -33.41
C GLU A 356 -22.25 2.85 -33.49
N LEU A 357 -21.75 2.60 -34.70
CA LEU A 357 -20.45 1.93 -34.92
C LEU A 357 -19.30 2.74 -34.30
N VAL A 358 -19.27 4.06 -34.53
CA VAL A 358 -18.24 4.96 -33.97
C VAL A 358 -18.28 4.95 -32.45
N ALA A 359 -19.46 5.11 -31.85
CA ALA A 359 -19.62 5.09 -30.39
C ALA A 359 -19.15 3.76 -29.78
N LEU A 360 -19.44 2.63 -30.43
CA LEU A 360 -19.01 1.31 -29.99
C LEU A 360 -17.49 1.15 -30.05
N VAL A 361 -16.86 1.55 -31.15
CA VAL A 361 -15.39 1.45 -31.33
C VAL A 361 -14.65 2.36 -30.35
N VAL A 362 -15.14 3.59 -30.13
CA VAL A 362 -14.57 4.51 -29.13
C VAL A 362 -14.67 3.92 -27.72
N ARG A 363 -15.84 3.40 -27.34
CA ARG A 363 -16.05 2.77 -26.03
C ARG A 363 -15.13 1.56 -25.82
N MET A 364 -14.89 0.75 -26.85
CA MET A 364 -13.97 -0.39 -26.76
C MET A 364 -12.51 0.05 -26.65
N ARG A 365 -12.10 1.14 -27.31
CA ARG A 365 -10.76 1.72 -27.14
C ARG A 365 -10.52 2.22 -25.72
N THR A 366 -11.54 2.75 -25.04
CA THR A 366 -11.45 3.23 -23.64
C THR A 366 -11.39 2.09 -22.61
N ILE A 367 -11.95 0.92 -22.92
CA ILE A 367 -11.92 -0.25 -22.03
C ILE A 367 -10.59 -1.03 -22.16
N ALA A 368 -9.89 -0.89 -23.30
CA ALA A 368 -8.61 -1.51 -23.57
C ALA A 368 -7.39 -0.62 -23.22
N SER A 369 -7.62 0.60 -22.72
CA SER A 369 -6.63 1.58 -22.25
C SER A 369 -6.70 1.74 -20.74
#